data_AF-A0A3P3D7G9-F1
#
_entry.id   AF-A0A3P3D7G9-F1
#
_cell.length_a   1.000
_cell.length_b   1.000
_cell.length_c   1.000
_cell.angle_alpha   90.00
_cell.angle_beta   90.00
_cell.angle_gamma   90.00
#
_symmetry.space_group_name_H-M   'P 1'
#
loop_
_entity.id
_entity.type
_entity.pdbx_description
1 polymer ?
#
loop_
_entity_poly.entity_id
_entity_poly.type
_entity_poly.pdbx_seq_one_letter_code
_entity_poly.pdbx_strand_id
1 'polypeptide(L)'
;MTKGVLRFFFDYGSGCLWSGDAKTLDLLDVGPVDSILSLSEPVRELTDRILFMQSCYLNPLYPPDPSLWSESLCDRFNGEVDSLIQHIRQEIGEDYDILDQQERYAEDVRLTAYLLEHPELEKQDEATQPTVS
;
A
#
# COMPACT_ATOMS: atom_id res chain seq x y z
N MET A 1 23.11 -14.82 -8.70
CA MET A 1 22.86 -14.84 -7.25
C MET A 1 22.32 -13.47 -6.89
N THR A 2 21.24 -13.39 -6.12
CA THR A 2 20.68 -12.10 -5.68
C THR A 2 21.59 -11.43 -4.65
N LYS A 3 21.56 -10.11 -4.61
CA LYS A 3 22.18 -9.23 -3.62
C LYS A 3 21.53 -9.43 -2.24
N GLY A 4 20.24 -9.75 -2.17
CA GLY A 4 19.57 -10.22 -0.95
C GLY A 4 18.04 -10.26 -1.11
N VAL A 5 17.31 -10.09 0.00
CA VAL A 5 15.84 -10.16 0.06
C VAL A 5 15.24 -8.82 0.46
N LEU A 6 14.22 -8.39 -0.28
CA LEU A 6 13.39 -7.22 0.02
C LEU A 6 11.96 -7.65 0.37
N ARG A 7 11.36 -6.99 1.36
CA ARG A 7 9.94 -7.10 1.70
C ARG A 7 9.20 -5.92 1.07
N PHE A 8 8.12 -6.22 0.37
CA PHE A 8 7.25 -5.24 -0.27
C PHE A 8 5.96 -5.09 0.53
N PHE A 9 5.79 -3.94 1.17
CA PHE A 9 4.55 -3.52 1.83
C PHE A 9 4.63 -2.02 2.15
N PHE A 10 3.49 -1.38 2.25
CA PHE A 10 3.40 0.02 2.64
C PHE A 10 3.22 0.19 4.14
N ASP A 11 3.89 1.19 4.70
CA ASP A 11 3.68 1.68 6.08
C ASP A 11 3.33 3.17 6.02
N TYR A 12 2.52 3.66 6.97
CA TYR A 12 1.90 4.98 6.90
C TYR A 12 2.93 6.10 6.69
N GLY A 13 2.89 6.73 5.50
CA GLY A 13 3.73 7.87 5.15
C GLY A 13 5.19 7.51 4.80
N SER A 14 5.46 6.25 4.50
CA SER A 14 6.79 5.72 4.15
C SER A 14 6.84 5.18 2.72
N GLY A 15 8.01 4.69 2.28
CA GLY A 15 8.16 3.95 1.03
C GLY A 15 7.61 2.52 1.11
N CYS A 16 7.89 1.70 0.08
CA CYS A 16 7.29 0.37 -0.08
C CYS A 16 8.28 -0.80 -0.02
N LEU A 17 9.60 -0.54 0.06
CA LEU A 17 10.62 -1.60 0.09
C LEU A 17 11.41 -1.59 1.40
N TRP A 18 11.56 -2.76 2.00
CA TRP A 18 12.22 -2.93 3.29
C TRP A 18 13.22 -4.07 3.26
N SER A 19 14.27 -4.00 4.07
CA SER A 19 15.22 -5.10 4.21
C SER A 19 14.54 -6.36 4.74
N GLY A 20 14.75 -7.49 4.06
CA GLY A 20 14.11 -8.79 4.34
C GLY A 20 15.00 -9.84 4.97
N ASP A 21 16.32 -9.66 4.94
CA ASP A 21 17.30 -10.51 5.61
C ASP A 21 18.44 -9.67 6.22
N ALA A 22 19.32 -10.31 6.99
CA ALA A 22 20.45 -9.64 7.64
C ALA A 22 21.46 -9.06 6.63
N LYS A 23 21.62 -9.69 5.46
CA LYS A 23 22.57 -9.25 4.44
C LYS A 23 22.09 -7.96 3.77
N THR A 24 20.80 -7.87 3.47
CA THR A 24 20.16 -6.67 2.91
C THR A 24 20.09 -5.57 3.95
N LEU A 25 19.83 -5.89 5.22
CA LEU A 25 19.89 -4.92 6.32
C LEU A 25 21.28 -4.29 6.44
N ASP A 26 22.35 -5.10 6.41
CA ASP A 26 23.73 -4.59 6.45
C ASP A 26 24.07 -3.72 5.22
N LEU A 27 23.42 -3.96 4.08
CA LEU A 27 23.67 -3.26 2.82
C LEU A 27 22.87 -1.95 2.68
N LEU A 28 21.60 -1.96 3.08
CA LEU A 28 20.62 -0.91 2.77
C LEU A 28 19.95 -0.29 4.00
N ASP A 29 20.28 -0.74 5.22
CA ASP A 29 19.62 -0.37 6.48
C ASP A 29 18.15 -0.85 6.56
N VAL A 30 17.41 -0.46 7.61
CA VAL A 30 16.07 -0.99 7.93
C VAL A 30 15.02 -0.69 6.84
N GLY A 31 15.11 0.48 6.20
CA GLY A 31 14.18 0.97 5.18
C GLY A 31 13.34 2.18 5.63
N PRO A 32 12.49 2.74 4.75
CA PRO A 32 12.25 2.30 3.36
C PRO A 32 13.46 2.52 2.45
N VAL A 33 13.76 1.55 1.57
CA VAL A 33 14.96 1.54 0.72
C VAL A 33 14.69 1.87 -0.75
N ASP A 34 13.44 2.05 -1.14
CA ASP A 34 13.04 2.44 -2.52
C ASP A 34 13.68 3.75 -2.97
N SER A 35 13.86 4.72 -2.07
CA SER A 35 14.59 5.97 -2.34
C SER A 35 16.09 5.76 -2.62
N ILE A 36 16.68 4.69 -2.07
CA ILE A 36 18.09 4.32 -2.27
C ILE A 36 18.26 3.56 -3.59
N LEU A 37 17.30 2.69 -3.91
CA LEU A 37 17.33 1.80 -5.08
C LEU A 37 17.09 2.51 -6.42
N SER A 38 16.80 3.82 -6.41
CA SER A 38 16.67 4.67 -7.60
C SER A 38 15.67 4.13 -8.64
N LEU A 39 14.49 3.70 -8.19
CA LEU A 39 13.40 3.24 -9.03
C LEU A 39 12.99 4.31 -10.06
N SER A 40 12.45 3.88 -11.20
CA SER A 40 12.04 4.79 -12.28
C SER A 40 10.94 5.77 -11.87
N GLU A 41 10.81 6.88 -12.60
CA GLU A 41 9.77 7.89 -12.35
C GLU A 41 8.35 7.31 -12.37
N PRO A 42 7.94 6.48 -13.37
CA PRO A 42 6.63 5.84 -13.35
C PRO A 42 6.36 4.98 -12.11
N VAL A 43 7.38 4.27 -11.60
CA VAL A 43 7.25 3.45 -10.39
C VAL A 43 7.07 4.32 -9.15
N ARG A 44 7.79 5.44 -9.05
CA ARG A 44 7.63 6.41 -7.96
C ARG A 44 6.25 7.06 -7.99
N GLU A 45 5.77 7.50 -9.16
CA GLU A 45 4.42 8.08 -9.31
C GLU A 45 3.31 7.09 -8.92
N LEU A 46 3.46 5.82 -9.30
CA LEU A 46 2.54 4.75 -8.90
C LEU A 46 2.58 4.51 -7.38
N THR A 47 3.78 4.52 -6.79
CA THR A 47 3.97 4.40 -5.33
C THR A 47 3.28 5.54 -4.58
N ASP A 48 3.49 6.78 -5.00
CA ASP A 48 2.86 7.97 -4.39
C ASP A 48 1.34 7.92 -4.45
N ARG A 49 0.78 7.44 -5.58
CA ARG A 49 -0.65 7.27 -5.74
C ARG A 49 -1.23 6.21 -4.82
N ILE A 50 -0.55 5.07 -4.68
CA ILE A 50 -0.99 4.00 -3.77
C ILE A 50 -0.88 4.45 -2.31
N LEU A 51 0.18 5.17 -1.94
CA LEU A 51 0.32 5.76 -0.61
C LEU A 51 -0.82 6.74 -0.29
N PHE A 52 -1.17 7.58 -1.26
CA PHE A 52 -2.32 8.47 -1.14
C PHE A 52 -3.61 7.68 -0.91
N MET A 53 -3.86 6.64 -1.70
CA MET A 53 -5.02 5.77 -1.51
C MET A 53 -5.01 5.16 -0.11
N GLN A 54 -3.92 4.52 0.31
CA GLN A 54 -3.82 3.87 1.62
C GLN A 54 -4.05 4.85 2.78
N SER A 55 -3.62 6.10 2.66
CA SER A 55 -3.87 7.13 3.68
C SER A 55 -5.36 7.42 3.91
N CYS A 56 -6.21 7.05 2.95
CA CYS A 56 -7.67 7.18 3.01
C CYS A 56 -8.38 5.88 3.42
N TYR A 57 -7.66 4.80 3.73
CA TYR A 57 -8.26 3.49 4.02
C TYR A 57 -8.93 3.43 5.39
N LEU A 58 -8.34 4.06 6.41
CA LEU A 58 -8.88 4.03 7.77
C LEU A 58 -10.23 4.76 7.86
N ASN A 59 -11.09 4.26 8.74
CA ASN A 59 -12.35 4.92 9.03
C ASN A 59 -12.10 6.33 9.59
N PRO A 60 -12.77 7.37 9.03
CA PRO A 60 -12.51 8.75 9.38
C PRO A 60 -13.06 9.16 10.76
N LEU A 61 -14.05 8.44 11.29
CA LEU A 61 -14.60 8.71 12.62
C LEU A 61 -13.75 8.05 13.72
N TYR A 62 -13.41 6.78 13.52
CA TYR A 62 -12.61 6.02 14.47
C TYR A 62 -11.82 4.93 13.74
N PRO A 63 -10.47 5.00 13.65
CA PRO A 63 -9.68 4.11 12.80
C PRO A 63 -9.91 2.60 12.94
N PRO A 64 -10.22 2.05 14.13
CA PRO A 64 -10.53 0.62 14.29
C PRO A 64 -11.90 0.18 13.74
N ASP A 65 -12.79 1.12 13.42
CA ASP A 65 -14.08 0.83 12.79
C ASP A 65 -13.91 0.43 11.32
N PRO A 66 -14.94 -0.17 10.69
CA PRO A 66 -14.87 -0.61 9.30
C PRO A 66 -14.42 0.49 8.36
N SER A 67 -13.48 0.19 7.46
CA SER A 67 -13.17 1.08 6.34
C SER A 67 -14.45 1.36 5.54
N LEU A 68 -14.59 2.59 5.04
CA LEU A 68 -15.72 2.97 4.20
C LEU A 68 -15.56 2.54 2.74
N TRP A 69 -14.42 1.94 2.39
CA TRP A 69 -14.12 1.54 1.02
C TRP A 69 -15.08 0.46 0.52
N SER A 70 -15.61 0.69 -0.67
CA SER A 70 -16.35 -0.32 -1.41
C SER A 70 -15.42 -1.43 -1.91
N GLU A 71 -16.02 -2.55 -2.27
CA GLU A 71 -15.29 -3.63 -2.97
C GLU A 71 -14.59 -3.10 -4.24
N SER A 72 -15.22 -2.17 -4.97
CA SER A 72 -14.66 -1.63 -6.22
C SER A 72 -13.40 -0.78 -5.98
N LEU A 73 -13.36 -0.03 -4.88
CA LEU A 73 -12.19 0.74 -4.49
C LEU A 73 -11.08 -0.17 -3.95
N CYS A 74 -11.42 -1.20 -3.19
CA CYS A 74 -10.50 -2.26 -2.78
C CYS A 74 -9.85 -2.95 -3.99
N ASP A 75 -10.64 -3.35 -4.98
CA ASP A 75 -10.16 -3.97 -6.22
C ASP A 75 -9.21 -3.05 -6.98
N ARG A 76 -9.54 -1.76 -7.09
CA ARG A 76 -8.67 -0.77 -7.73
C ARG A 76 -7.33 -0.66 -7.01
N PHE A 77 -7.33 -0.53 -5.68
CA PHE A 77 -6.11 -0.48 -4.88
C PHE A 77 -5.26 -1.74 -5.11
N ASN A 78 -5.88 -2.92 -4.99
CA ASN A 78 -5.19 -4.19 -5.16
C ASN A 78 -4.57 -4.34 -6.55
N GLY A 79 -5.29 -3.95 -7.60
CA GLY A 79 -4.78 -3.97 -8.97
C GLY A 79 -3.60 -3.03 -9.21
N GLU A 80 -3.60 -1.86 -8.55
CA GLU A 80 -2.47 -0.93 -8.60
C GLU A 80 -1.26 -1.47 -7.84
N VAL A 81 -1.45 -2.10 -6.67
CA VAL A 81 -0.40 -2.79 -5.91
C VAL A 81 0.21 -3.94 -6.72
N ASP A 82 -0.64 -4.76 -7.35
CA ASP A 82 -0.20 -5.86 -8.20
C ASP A 82 0.61 -5.35 -9.40
N SER A 83 0.20 -4.22 -9.99
CA SER A 83 0.95 -3.59 -11.07
C SER A 83 2.31 -3.08 -10.58
N LEU A 84 2.35 -2.43 -9.41
CA LEU A 84 3.58 -1.88 -8.83
C LEU A 84 4.62 -2.96 -8.58
N ILE A 85 4.24 -4.05 -7.90
CA ILE A 85 5.20 -5.11 -7.58
C ILE A 85 5.76 -5.79 -8.84
N GLN A 86 4.97 -5.88 -9.92
CA GLN A 86 5.48 -6.37 -11.21
C GLN A 86 6.49 -5.40 -11.83
N HIS A 87 6.25 -4.09 -11.78
CA HIS A 87 7.22 -3.10 -12.27
C HIS A 87 8.51 -3.11 -11.45
N ILE A 88 8.44 -3.18 -10.12
CA ILE A 88 9.63 -3.29 -9.27
C ILE A 88 10.40 -4.58 -9.59
N ARG A 89 9.73 -5.72 -9.77
CA ARG A 89 10.39 -6.98 -10.18
C ARG A 89 11.08 -6.87 -11.53
N GLN A 90 10.52 -6.12 -12.47
CA GLN A 90 11.16 -5.87 -13.76
C GLN A 90 12.41 -4.98 -13.63
N GLU A 91 12.39 -4.00 -12.74
CA GLU A 91 13.51 -3.06 -12.56
C GLU A 91 14.67 -3.65 -11.74
N ILE A 92 14.37 -4.38 -10.67
CA ILE A 92 15.39 -4.82 -9.69
C ILE A 92 15.31 -6.30 -9.31
N GLY A 93 14.43 -7.10 -9.94
CA GLY A 93 14.24 -8.51 -9.61
C GLY A 93 15.41 -9.43 -10.00
N GLU A 94 16.32 -8.98 -10.87
CA GLU A 94 17.58 -9.70 -11.12
C GLU A 94 18.55 -9.57 -9.93
N ASP A 95 18.44 -8.48 -9.20
CA ASP A 95 19.31 -8.12 -8.08
C ASP A 95 18.73 -8.56 -6.73
N TYR A 96 17.43 -8.52 -6.53
CA TYR A 96 16.80 -8.83 -5.24
C TYR A 96 15.65 -9.81 -5.39
N ASP A 97 15.50 -10.70 -4.40
CA ASP A 97 14.27 -11.48 -4.24
C ASP A 97 13.23 -10.60 -3.51
N ILE A 98 12.05 -10.45 -4.10
CA ILE A 98 11.01 -9.52 -3.61
C ILE A 98 9.84 -10.32 -3.06
N LEU A 99 9.72 -10.31 -1.73
CA LEU A 99 8.64 -10.91 -0.98
C LEU A 99 7.46 -9.95 -0.91
N ASP A 100 6.35 -10.30 -1.57
CA ASP A 100 5.09 -9.58 -1.44
C ASP A 100 4.51 -9.84 -0.05
N GLN A 101 4.44 -8.80 0.77
CA GLN A 101 3.84 -8.82 2.11
C GLN A 101 2.73 -7.79 2.24
N GLN A 102 2.37 -7.11 1.14
CA GLN A 102 1.30 -6.14 1.16
C GLN A 102 -0.03 -6.87 1.28
N GLU A 103 -0.83 -6.52 2.28
CA GLU A 103 -2.18 -7.04 2.38
C GLU A 103 -3.04 -6.47 1.25
N ARG A 104 -3.86 -7.34 0.66
CA ARG A 104 -4.90 -6.95 -0.29
C ARG A 104 -6.18 -6.68 0.49
N TYR A 105 -6.85 -5.58 0.17
CA TYR A 105 -8.06 -5.17 0.85
C TYR A 105 -9.30 -5.83 0.24
N ALA A 106 -10.33 -6.00 1.06
CA ALA A 106 -11.67 -6.35 0.66
C ALA A 106 -12.63 -5.44 1.42
N GLU A 107 -13.85 -5.24 0.89
CA GLU A 107 -14.89 -4.54 1.63
C GLU A 107 -15.07 -5.16 3.01
N ASP A 108 -15.08 -4.34 4.06
CA ASP A 108 -15.29 -4.83 5.42
C ASP A 108 -16.71 -5.40 5.52
N VAL A 109 -16.82 -6.67 5.94
CA VAL A 109 -18.09 -7.39 6.08
C VAL A 109 -19.09 -6.68 7.02
N ARG A 110 -18.59 -5.81 7.92
CA ARG A 110 -19.39 -5.01 8.86
C ARG A 110 -19.86 -3.69 8.26
N LEU A 111 -19.29 -3.23 7.13
CA LEU A 111 -19.56 -1.90 6.57
C LEU A 111 -21.04 -1.64 6.34
N THR A 112 -21.77 -2.61 5.80
CA THR A 112 -23.22 -2.44 5.56
C THR A 112 -24.00 -2.19 6.85
N ALA A 113 -23.70 -2.94 7.92
CA ALA A 113 -24.35 -2.74 9.21
C ALA A 113 -23.94 -1.41 9.85
N TYR A 114 -22.65 -1.07 9.75
CA TYR A 114 -22.10 0.19 10.25
C TYR A 114 -22.77 1.41 9.59
N LEU A 115 -22.97 1.42 8.27
CA LEU A 115 -23.65 2.52 7.58
C LEU A 115 -25.14 2.66 7.95
N LEU A 116 -25.81 1.59 8.40
CA LEU A 116 -27.18 1.69 8.91
C LEU A 116 -27.25 2.41 10.27
N GLU A 117 -26.20 2.29 11.08
CA GLU A 117 -26.06 2.97 12.37
C GLU A 117 -25.52 4.40 12.22
N HIS A 118 -24.84 4.68 11.10
CA HIS A 118 -24.19 5.95 10.76
C HIS A 118 -24.73 6.51 9.44
N PRO A 119 -26.00 6.99 9.38
CA PRO A 119 -26.64 7.46 8.15
C PRO A 119 -25.99 8.73 7.56
N GLU A 120 -25.11 9.39 8.30
CA GLU A 120 -24.28 10.51 7.84
C GLU A 120 -23.08 10.07 6.99
N LEU A 121 -22.74 8.78 6.98
CA LEU A 121 -21.63 8.23 6.23
C LEU A 121 -22.11 7.54 4.96
N GLU A 122 -21.22 7.51 3.97
CA GLU A 122 -21.45 6.82 2.71
C GLU A 122 -20.26 5.93 2.37
N LYS A 123 -20.57 4.84 1.67
CA LYS A 123 -19.56 3.96 1.07
C LYS A 123 -18.75 4.76 0.03
N GLN A 124 -17.43 4.51 -0.01
CA GLN A 124 -16.49 5.23 -0.88
C GLN A 124 -16.06 4.35 -2.06
N ASP A 125 -16.30 4.83 -3.27
CA ASP A 125 -15.79 4.23 -4.51
C ASP A 125 -14.51 4.91 -5.03
N GLU A 126 -14.10 6.01 -4.41
CA GLU A 126 -12.89 6.75 -4.74
C GLU A 126 -12.12 7.13 -3.46
N ALA A 127 -10.79 6.99 -3.50
CA ALA A 127 -9.93 7.50 -2.45
C ALA A 127 -9.91 9.02 -2.51
N THR A 128 -10.57 9.66 -1.56
CA THR A 128 -10.64 11.11 -1.43
C THR A 128 -10.02 11.51 -0.10
N GLN A 129 -9.32 12.66 -0.07
CA GLN A 129 -8.80 13.18 1.19
C GLN A 129 -9.94 13.36 2.18
N PRO A 130 -9.80 12.94 3.44
CA PRO A 130 -10.76 13.31 4.46
C PRO A 130 -10.79 14.84 4.56
N THR A 131 -11.88 15.44 4.10
CA THR A 131 -12.13 16.88 4.26
C THR A 131 -12.44 17.14 5.72
N VAL A 132 -11.42 17.51 6.50
CA VAL A 132 -11.64 18.14 7.80
C VAL A 132 -12.07 19.58 7.53
N SER A 133 -13.34 19.88 7.82
CA SER A 133 -13.89 21.24 7.75
C SER A 133 -13.35 22.12 8.86
#